data_AF-A0A537GL10-F1
#
_entry.id   AF-A0A537GL10-F1
#
_cell.length_a   1.000
_cell.length_b   1.000
_cell.length_c   1.000
_cell.angle_alpha   90.00
_cell.angle_beta   90.00
_cell.angle_gamma   90.00
#
_symmetry.space_group_name_H-M   'P 1'
#
loop_
_entity.id
_entity.type
_entity.pdbx_description
1 polymer ?
#
loop_
_entity_poly.entity_id
_entity_poly.type
_entity_poly.pdbx_seq_one_letter_code
_entity_poly.pdbx_strand_id
1 'polypeptide(L)'
;MNRLPWAPLNAGVFLIIFGGLILVSFFNFAGINLFTVFPLIFAVFGAWLVVEAFVIPPADAYAPPKIMIVGWGALISGLGILWYIGATAGPLLPLAFAVMLVIAGIAAVGYSLAKAGPSTPKTSTS
;
A
#
# COMPACT_ATOMS: atom_id res chain seq x y z
N MET A 1 -15.87 22.80 3.69
CA MET A 1 -14.87 22.06 4.49
C MET A 1 -13.56 22.09 3.72
N ASN A 2 -12.48 22.63 4.30
CA ASN A 2 -11.14 22.51 3.71
C ASN A 2 -10.76 21.03 3.76
N ARG A 3 -10.79 20.37 2.61
CA ARG A 3 -10.40 18.97 2.50
C ARG A 3 -8.88 18.91 2.31
N LEU A 4 -8.26 17.96 3.00
CA LEU A 4 -6.81 17.78 2.96
C LEU A 4 -6.37 17.52 1.50
N PRO A 5 -5.40 18.28 0.96
CA PRO A 5 -5.02 18.13 -0.43
C PRO A 5 -4.23 16.83 -0.62
N TRP A 6 -4.87 15.84 -1.26
CA TRP A 6 -4.36 14.47 -1.40
C TRP A 6 -2.98 14.39 -2.08
N ALA A 7 -2.79 15.08 -3.22
CA ALA A 7 -1.52 15.02 -3.94
C ALA A 7 -0.35 15.65 -3.14
N PRO A 8 -0.47 16.88 -2.59
CA PRO A 8 0.56 17.43 -1.72
C PRO A 8 0.87 16.58 -0.49
N LEU A 9 -0.14 15.97 0.14
CA LEU A 9 0.07 15.06 1.27
C LEU A 9 0.94 13.86 0.86
N ASN A 10 0.55 13.14 -0.20
CA ASN A 10 1.24 11.94 -0.63
C ASN A 10 2.64 12.24 -1.16
N ALA A 11 2.83 13.38 -1.83
CA ALA A 11 4.16 13.85 -2.20
C ALA A 11 5.02 14.13 -0.95
N GLY A 12 4.47 14.79 0.07
CA GLY A 12 5.17 15.04 1.32
C GLY A 12 5.56 13.75 2.05
N VAL A 13 4.63 12.81 2.19
CA VAL A 13 4.90 11.51 2.83
C VAL A 13 5.94 10.72 2.04
N PHE A 14 5.87 10.72 0.71
CA PHE A 14 6.89 10.10 -0.14
C PHE A 14 8.27 10.72 0.12
N LEU A 15 8.38 12.05 0.17
CA LEU A 15 9.66 12.74 0.43
C LEU A 15 10.21 12.43 1.82
N ILE A 16 9.34 12.29 2.83
CA ILE A 16 9.75 11.90 4.19
C ILE A 16 10.30 10.46 4.18
N ILE A 17 9.59 9.52 3.55
CA ILE A 17 10.04 8.12 3.45
C ILE A 17 11.34 8.03 2.66
N PHE A 18 11.38 8.68 1.50
CA PHE A 18 12.54 8.72 0.62
C PHE A 18 13.75 9.31 1.35
N GLY A 19 13.63 10.53 1.88
CA GLY A 19 14.71 11.20 2.60
C GLY A 19 15.16 10.40 3.83
N GLY A 20 14.22 9.91 4.63
CA GLY A 20 14.52 9.11 5.82
C GLY A 20 15.29 7.84 5.51
N LEU A 21 14.83 7.04 4.54
CA LEU A 21 15.50 5.79 4.18
C LEU A 21 16.83 6.02 3.45
N ILE A 22 16.95 7.08 2.65
CA ILE A 22 18.24 7.46 2.05
C ILE A 22 19.24 7.88 3.13
N LEU A 23 18.83 8.63 4.16
CA LEU A 23 19.70 8.97 5.29
C LEU A 23 20.14 7.71 6.06
N VAL A 24 19.21 6.78 6.33
CA VAL A 24 19.53 5.47 6.93
C VAL A 24 20.60 4.74 6.11
N SER A 25 20.47 4.75 4.78
CA SER A 25 21.49 4.18 3.90
C SER A 25 22.82 4.93 3.96
N PHE A 26 22.77 6.27 3.96
CA PHE A 26 23.95 7.11 3.88
C PHE A 26 24.83 6.95 5.12
N PHE A 27 24.20 6.85 6.30
CA PHE A 27 24.89 6.55 7.55
C PHE A 27 25.17 5.06 7.77
N ASN A 28 24.81 4.20 6.79
CA ASN A 28 24.97 2.75 6.85
C ASN A 28 24.41 2.14 8.14
N PHE A 29 23.26 2.66 8.59
CA PHE A 29 22.63 2.18 9.80
C PHE A 29 22.14 0.73 9.57
N ALA A 30 22.53 -0.18 10.46
CA ALA A 30 22.19 -1.61 10.38
C ALA A 30 22.63 -2.31 9.07
N GLY A 31 23.67 -1.82 8.37
CA GLY A 31 24.15 -2.44 7.14
C GLY A 31 23.27 -2.17 5.91
N ILE A 32 22.32 -1.24 6.02
CA ILE A 32 21.39 -0.91 4.93
C ILE A 32 22.13 -0.08 3.88
N ASN A 33 22.15 -0.56 2.65
CA ASN A 33 22.78 0.13 1.51
C ASN A 33 21.73 0.60 0.50
N LEU A 34 22.15 1.47 -0.44
CA LEU A 34 21.28 2.08 -1.45
C LEU A 34 20.50 1.04 -2.26
N PHE A 35 21.12 -0.09 -2.58
CA PHE A 35 20.51 -1.16 -3.36
C PHE A 35 19.33 -1.82 -2.62
N THR A 36 19.43 -1.93 -1.30
CA THR A 36 18.35 -2.44 -0.44
C THR A 36 17.32 -1.37 -0.06
N VAL A 37 17.70 -0.09 -0.08
CA VAL A 37 16.81 1.03 0.29
C VAL A 37 15.75 1.34 -0.76
N PHE A 38 16.11 1.32 -2.05
CA PHE A 38 15.12 1.58 -3.10
C PHE A 38 13.90 0.66 -3.01
N PRO A 39 14.05 -0.68 -2.90
CA PRO A 39 12.93 -1.58 -2.64
C PRO A 39 12.10 -1.21 -1.41
N LEU A 40 12.74 -0.81 -0.31
CA LEU A 40 12.08 -0.45 0.94
C LEU A 40 11.25 0.84 0.81
N ILE A 41 11.72 1.82 0.03
CA ILE A 41 10.95 3.05 -0.25
C ILE A 41 9.60 2.69 -0.88
N PHE A 42 9.59 1.81 -1.88
CA PHE A 42 8.35 1.33 -2.50
C PHE A 42 7.52 0.50 -1.52
N ALA A 43 8.14 -0.40 -0.76
CA ALA A 43 7.44 -1.21 0.24
C ALA A 43 6.65 -0.36 1.24
N VAL A 44 7.33 0.65 1.82
CA VAL A 44 6.77 1.54 2.84
C VAL A 44 5.78 2.54 2.25
N PHE A 45 6.07 3.12 1.08
CA PHE A 45 5.14 4.06 0.44
C PHE A 45 3.86 3.37 -0.04
N GLY A 46 3.98 2.16 -0.61
CA GLY A 46 2.81 1.35 -0.96
C GLY A 46 1.94 1.02 0.26
N ALA A 47 2.57 0.65 1.38
CA ALA A 47 1.86 0.42 2.64
C ALA A 47 1.15 1.69 3.15
N TRP A 48 1.79 2.86 3.03
CA TRP A 48 1.15 4.14 3.33
C TRP A 48 -0.11 4.36 2.51
N LEU A 49 -0.10 4.15 1.20
CA LEU A 49 -1.29 4.31 0.35
C LEU A 49 -2.44 3.40 0.79
N VAL A 50 -2.14 2.17 1.21
CA VAL A 50 -3.15 1.26 1.77
C VAL A 50 -3.76 1.85 3.04
N VAL A 51 -2.93 2.30 3.99
CA VAL A 51 -3.39 2.91 5.25
C VAL A 51 -4.20 4.18 4.99
N GLU A 52 -3.70 5.05 4.10
CA GLU A 52 -4.34 6.31 3.73
C GLU A 52 -5.77 6.10 3.26
N ALA A 53 -6.00 5.07 2.43
CA ALA A 53 -7.31 4.74 1.90
C ALA A 53 -8.36 4.46 3.00
N PHE A 54 -7.93 4.07 4.20
CA PHE A 54 -8.83 3.83 5.34
C PHE A 54 -8.92 5.00 6.31
N VAL A 55 -7.89 5.84 6.39
CA VAL A 55 -7.80 6.94 7.38
C VAL A 55 -8.29 8.27 6.82
N ILE A 56 -8.10 8.52 5.52
CA ILE A 56 -8.38 9.82 4.90
C ILE A 56 -9.60 9.71 3.97
N PRO A 57 -10.68 10.49 4.22
CA PRO A 57 -11.86 10.46 3.38
C PRO A 57 -11.57 11.09 2.00
N PRO A 58 -12.32 10.69 0.95
CA PRO A 58 -12.10 11.21 -0.41
C PRO A 58 -12.22 12.73 -0.48
N ALA A 59 -11.28 13.37 -1.20
CA ALA A 59 -11.24 14.82 -1.34
C ALA A 59 -12.44 15.37 -2.12
N ASP A 60 -12.99 14.68 -3.10
CA ASP A 60 -14.20 15.08 -3.83
C ASP A 60 -14.86 13.88 -4.52
N ALA A 61 -15.86 14.12 -5.37
CA ALA A 61 -16.56 13.08 -6.13
C ALA A 61 -15.69 12.46 -7.25
N TYR A 62 -14.57 13.11 -7.62
CA TYR A 62 -13.62 12.64 -8.63
C TYR A 62 -12.40 11.95 -8.01
N ALA A 63 -12.32 11.92 -6.68
CA ALA A 63 -11.24 11.27 -5.97
C ALA A 63 -11.21 9.75 -6.32
N PRO A 64 -9.99 9.18 -6.45
CA PRO A 64 -9.80 7.75 -6.65
C PRO A 64 -10.68 6.90 -5.72
N PRO A 65 -11.40 5.89 -6.24
CA PRO A 65 -12.12 4.95 -5.40
C PRO A 65 -11.17 4.29 -4.39
N LYS A 66 -11.61 4.11 -3.15
CA LYS A 66 -10.81 3.49 -2.09
C LYS A 66 -10.12 2.20 -2.54
N ILE A 67 -10.86 1.32 -3.23
CA ILE A 67 -10.35 0.04 -3.72
C ILE A 67 -9.20 0.22 -4.73
N MET A 68 -9.20 1.31 -5.50
CA MET A 68 -8.13 1.61 -6.45
C MET A 68 -6.86 2.04 -5.70
N ILE A 69 -6.98 2.91 -4.69
CA ILE A 69 -5.83 3.33 -3.86
C ILE A 69 -5.23 2.11 -3.14
N VAL A 70 -6.08 1.27 -2.53
CA VAL A 70 -5.63 0.03 -1.87
C VAL A 70 -4.95 -0.92 -2.85
N GLY A 71 -5.51 -1.10 -4.04
CA GLY A 71 -4.92 -1.96 -5.07
C GLY A 71 -3.54 -1.49 -5.52
N TRP A 72 -3.39 -0.20 -5.81
CA TRP A 72 -2.09 0.38 -6.16
C TRP A 72 -1.10 0.34 -5.01
N GLY A 73 -1.53 0.68 -3.79
CA GLY A 73 -0.69 0.60 -2.59
C GLY A 73 -0.18 -0.81 -2.34
N ALA A 74 -1.05 -1.82 -2.43
CA ALA A 74 -0.70 -3.22 -2.28
C ALA A 74 0.27 -3.70 -3.38
N LEU A 75 0.05 -3.28 -4.63
CA LEU A 75 0.95 -3.62 -5.74
C LEU A 75 2.34 -3.00 -5.54
N ILE A 76 2.41 -1.70 -5.25
CA ILE A 76 3.68 -0.98 -5.02
C ILE A 76 4.42 -1.60 -3.83
N SER A 77 3.69 -1.90 -2.75
CA SER A 77 4.29 -2.51 -1.56
C SER A 77 4.81 -3.92 -1.84
N GLY A 78 4.00 -4.76 -2.50
CA GLY A 78 4.37 -6.12 -2.85
C GLY A 78 5.55 -6.19 -3.81
N LEU A 79 5.62 -5.29 -4.80
CA LEU A 79 6.78 -5.17 -5.69
C LEU A 79 8.04 -4.74 -4.93
N GLY A 80 7.92 -3.77 -4.01
CA GLY A 80 9.01 -3.36 -3.13
C GLY A 80 9.53 -4.51 -2.26
N ILE A 81 8.62 -5.30 -1.67
CA ILE A 81 8.96 -6.48 -0.87
C ILE A 81 9.66 -7.55 -1.71
N LEU A 82 9.13 -7.89 -2.89
CA LEU A 82 9.76 -8.87 -3.78
C LEU A 82 11.13 -8.42 -4.22
N TRP A 83 11.27 -7.15 -4.58
CA TRP A 83 12.56 -6.61 -4.97
C TRP A 83 13.54 -6.65 -3.79
N TYR A 84 13.11 -6.31 -2.59
CA TYR A 84 13.95 -6.39 -1.39
C TYR A 84 14.43 -7.83 -1.13
N ILE A 85 13.51 -8.79 -1.19
CA ILE A 85 13.81 -10.21 -1.00
C ILE A 85 14.71 -10.72 -2.13
N GLY A 86 14.47 -10.33 -3.38
CA GLY A 86 15.32 -10.65 -4.51
C GLY A 86 16.75 -10.16 -4.32
N ALA A 87 16.92 -8.97 -3.76
CA ALA A 87 18.22 -8.35 -3.50
C ALA A 87 18.96 -8.92 -2.28
N THR A 88 18.25 -9.42 -1.27
CA THR A 88 18.84 -9.83 0.02
C THR A 88 18.83 -11.34 0.26
N ALA A 89 17.82 -12.03 -0.26
CA ALA A 89 17.56 -13.44 -0.03
C ALA A 89 16.87 -14.07 -1.26
N GLY A 90 17.46 -13.90 -2.44
CA GLY A 90 16.91 -14.35 -3.72
C GLY A 90 16.31 -15.77 -3.74
N PRO A 91 16.90 -16.79 -3.09
CA PRO A 91 16.31 -18.12 -3.00
C PRO A 91 14.93 -18.18 -2.33
N LEU A 92 14.57 -17.21 -1.49
CA LEU A 92 13.26 -17.11 -0.83
C LEU A 92 12.20 -16.44 -1.70
N LEU A 93 12.57 -15.87 -2.85
CA LEU A 93 11.66 -15.11 -3.71
C LEU A 93 10.41 -15.91 -4.13
N PRO A 94 10.50 -17.19 -4.54
CA PRO A 94 9.31 -17.97 -4.88
C PRO A 94 8.36 -18.17 -3.68
N LEU A 95 8.92 -18.40 -2.49
CA LEU A 95 8.15 -18.54 -1.26
C LEU A 95 7.45 -17.23 -0.90
N ALA A 96 8.17 -16.11 -0.96
CA ALA A 96 7.62 -14.79 -0.70
C ALA A 96 6.47 -14.43 -1.65
N PHE A 97 6.65 -14.73 -2.94
CA PHE A 97 5.61 -14.54 -3.95
C PHE A 97 4.37 -15.40 -3.65
N ALA A 98 4.57 -16.69 -3.31
CA ALA A 98 3.48 -17.58 -2.94
C ALA A 98 2.70 -17.07 -1.72
N VAL A 99 3.40 -16.63 -0.67
CA VAL A 99 2.78 -16.05 0.54
C VAL A 99 1.95 -14.81 0.19
N MET A 100 2.46 -13.92 -0.65
CA MET A 100 1.70 -12.74 -1.08
C MET A 100 0.47 -13.08 -1.91
N LEU A 101 0.54 -14.08 -2.79
CA LEU A 101 -0.64 -14.56 -3.52
C LEU A 101 -1.71 -15.11 -2.57
N VAL A 102 -1.31 -15.86 -1.54
CA VAL A 102 -2.24 -16.35 -0.52
C VAL A 102 -2.90 -15.20 0.23
N ILE A 103 -2.13 -14.20 0.68
CA ILE A 103 -2.66 -13.01 1.36
C ILE A 103 -3.63 -12.24 0.46
N ALA A 104 -3.27 -12.03 -0.81
CA ALA A 104 -4.12 -11.37 -1.79
C ALA A 104 -5.42 -12.14 -2.03
N GLY A 105 -5.35 -13.47 -2.13
CA GLY A 105 -6.51 -14.35 -2.24
C GLY A 105 -7.44 -14.25 -1.04
N ILE A 106 -6.90 -14.31 0.19
CA ILE A 106 -7.68 -14.14 1.43
C ILE A 106 -8.36 -12.78 1.46
N ALA A 107 -7.64 -11.70 1.11
CA ALA A 107 -8.22 -10.36 1.05
C ALA A 107 -9.35 -10.24 0.03
N ALA A 108 -9.19 -10.84 -1.16
CA ALA A 108 -10.23 -10.86 -2.20
C ALA A 108 -11.48 -11.63 -1.77
N VAL A 109 -11.31 -12.77 -1.11
CA VAL A 109 -12.42 -13.56 -0.53
C VAL A 109 -13.13 -12.76 0.56
N GLY A 110 -12.37 -12.18 1.51
CA GLY A 110 -12.93 -11.36 2.59
C GLY A 110 -13.72 -10.16 2.07
N TYR A 111 -13.19 -9.47 1.05
CA TYR A 111 -13.90 -8.36 0.40
C TYR A 111 -15.20 -8.82 -0.28
N SER A 112 -15.18 -9.96 -0.97
CA SER A 112 -16.35 -10.52 -1.65
C SER A 112 -17.46 -10.88 -0.66
N LEU A 113 -17.10 -11.50 0.47
CA LEU A 113 -18.04 -11.83 1.55
C LEU A 113 -18.62 -10.58 2.21
N ALA A 114 -17.80 -9.57 2.49
CA ALA A 114 -18.27 -8.31 3.07
C ALA A 114 -19.28 -7.58 2.18
N LYS A 115 -19.16 -7.73 0.86
CA LYS A 115 -20.07 -7.11 -0.11
C LYS A 115 -21.32 -7.94 -0.41
N ALA A 116 -21.29 -9.24 -0.11
CA ALA A 116 -22.42 -10.16 -0.29
C ALA A 116 -23.45 -10.13 0.88
N GLY A 117 -23.21 -9.33 1.92
CA GLY A 117 -24.13 -9.21 3.06
C GLY A 117 -25.54 -8.71 2.67
N PRO A 118 -26.58 -9.06 3.45
CA PRO A 118 -27.98 -8.87 3.06
C PRO A 118 -28.31 -7.39 2.84
N SER A 119 -28.76 -7.07 1.62
CA SER A 119 -29.38 -5.80 1.28
C SER A 119 -30.61 -5.60 2.18
N THR A 120 -30.60 -4.59 3.05
CA THR A 120 -31.83 -4.18 3.76
C THR A 120 -32.90 -3.90 2.70
N PRO A 121 -34.07 -4.55 2.74
CA PRO A 121 -35.12 -4.29 1.78
C PRO A 121 -35.46 -2.81 1.79
N LYS A 122 -35.39 -2.14 0.63
CA LYS A 122 -35.92 -0.79 0.50
C LYS A 122 -37.43 -0.92 0.70
N THR A 123 -37.93 -0.49 1.85
CA THR A 123 -39.36 -0.31 2.09
C THR A 123 -39.86 0.70 1.07
N SER A 124 -40.51 0.24 0.00
CA SER A 124 -41.23 1.13 -0.91
C SER A 124 -42.46 1.62 -0.16
N THR A 125 -42.41 2.84 0.36
CA THR A 125 -43.63 3.56 0.69
C THR A 125 -44.20 4.07 -0.63
N SER A 126 -45.25 3.37 -1.08
CA SER A 126 -46.25 3.81 -2.05
C SER A 126 -46.95 5.08 -1.61
#